data_AF-A0A651E861-F1
#
_entry.id   AF-A0A651E861-F1
#
_cell.length_a   1.000
_cell.length_b   1.000
_cell.length_c   1.000
_cell.angle_alpha   90.00
_cell.angle_beta   90.00
_cell.angle_gamma   90.00
#
_symmetry.space_group_name_H-M   'P 1'
#
loop_
_entity.id
_entity.type
_entity.pdbx_description
1 polymer ?
#
loop_
_entity_poly.entity_id
_entity_poly.type
_entity_poly.pdbx_seq_one_letter_code
_entity_poly.pdbx_strand_id
1 'polypeptide(L)'
;MSAEHRAGVGAEPVGRLADAAPAARRFVRTLRLWLTSPEGQAQAWNGLATDLGAARGRAALAAFERFIDVLVAGAAGPIWRHPAGRPCVGRDEAALAGAVIAAGAGDFAMAHALLAPLLRPDAVAPAIGAAGRLGAAFAAAEGNCAASRDDGGSRAAPPARGWLH
;
A
#
# COMPACT_ATOMS: atom_id res chain seq x y z
N MET A 1 13.26 13.02 31.16
CA MET A 1 12.85 11.65 31.54
C MET A 1 12.44 10.92 30.28
N SER A 2 13.40 10.23 29.65
CA SER A 2 13.19 9.51 28.40
C SER A 2 12.33 8.29 28.69
N ALA A 3 11.09 8.29 28.18
CA ALA A 3 10.30 7.08 28.11
C ALA A 3 11.00 6.13 27.13
N GLU A 4 11.74 5.16 27.66
CA GLU A 4 12.18 4.00 26.90
C GLU A 4 10.93 3.32 26.35
N HIS A 5 10.64 3.62 25.09
CA HIS A 5 9.63 2.94 24.30
C HIS A 5 10.08 1.48 24.21
N ARG A 6 9.59 0.61 25.10
CA ARG A 6 9.81 -0.84 24.98
C ARG A 6 9.23 -1.26 23.64
N ALA A 7 10.09 -1.41 22.64
CA ALA A 7 9.70 -1.97 21.36
C ALA A 7 9.17 -3.39 21.65
N GLY A 8 7.87 -3.60 21.43
CA GLY A 8 7.27 -4.92 21.53
C GLY A 8 7.65 -5.80 20.34
N VAL A 9 7.41 -7.10 20.47
CA VAL A 9 7.56 -8.07 19.37
C VAL A 9 6.67 -7.63 18.20
N GLY A 10 7.26 -7.40 17.02
CA GLY A 10 6.58 -6.87 15.83
C GLY A 10 7.10 -5.50 15.37
N ALA A 11 7.71 -4.73 16.27
CA ALA A 11 8.29 -3.42 15.98
C ALA A 11 9.74 -3.47 15.48
N GLU A 12 10.37 -4.65 15.42
CA GLU A 12 11.75 -4.78 14.98
C GLU A 12 11.93 -4.33 13.53
N PRO A 13 12.93 -3.48 13.22
CA PRO A 13 13.23 -3.11 11.85
C PRO A 13 13.67 -4.32 11.03
N VAL A 14 12.91 -4.64 9.98
CA VAL A 14 13.23 -5.71 9.02
C VAL A 14 13.70 -5.17 7.67
N GLY A 15 13.64 -3.85 7.47
CA GLY A 15 14.09 -3.19 6.24
C GLY A 15 13.83 -1.69 6.23
N ARG A 16 14.18 -1.03 5.11
CA ARG A 16 13.86 0.38 4.86
C ARG A 16 12.64 0.50 3.97
N LEU A 17 11.76 1.43 4.31
CA LEU A 17 10.57 1.75 3.50
C LEU A 17 10.96 2.27 2.11
N ALA A 18 12.12 2.92 2.03
CA ALA A 18 12.69 3.44 0.79
C ALA A 18 13.12 2.35 -0.21
N ASP A 19 13.29 1.11 0.24
CA ASP A 19 13.76 -0.02 -0.57
C ASP A 19 12.62 -1.01 -0.88
N ALA A 20 11.45 -0.84 -0.26
CA ALA A 20 10.30 -1.70 -0.45
C ALA A 20 9.67 -1.54 -1.84
N ALA A 21 9.10 -2.62 -2.39
CA ALA A 21 8.34 -2.59 -3.63
C ALA A 21 7.24 -1.50 -3.60
N PRO A 22 6.85 -0.88 -4.73
CA PRO A 22 5.94 0.27 -4.74
C PRO A 22 4.60 -0.01 -4.04
N ALA A 23 3.96 -1.15 -4.32
CA ALA A 23 2.75 -1.58 -3.62
C ALA A 23 2.93 -1.72 -2.09
N ALA A 24 4.04 -2.31 -1.64
CA ALA A 24 4.34 -2.47 -0.21
C ALA A 24 4.54 -1.11 0.47
N ARG A 25 5.31 -0.24 -0.19
CA ARG A 25 5.58 1.12 0.30
C ARG A 25 4.31 1.94 0.41
N ARG A 26 3.43 1.84 -0.60
CA ARG A 26 2.12 2.49 -0.60
C ARG A 26 1.28 2.00 0.57
N PHE A 27 1.16 0.69 0.74
CA PHE A 27 0.45 0.09 1.85
C PHE A 27 0.93 0.62 3.21
N VAL A 28 2.24 0.53 3.47
CA VAL A 28 2.81 0.93 4.77
C VAL A 28 2.61 2.43 5.02
N ARG A 29 2.80 3.30 4.02
CA ARG A 29 2.55 4.74 4.17
C ARG A 29 1.08 5.01 4.50
N THR A 30 0.15 4.41 3.76
CA THR A 30 -1.29 4.54 3.99
C THR A 30 -1.64 4.05 5.40
N LEU A 31 -1.15 2.89 5.82
CA LEU A 31 -1.36 2.31 7.15
C LEU A 31 -0.96 3.27 8.28
N ARG A 32 0.25 3.81 8.20
CA ARG A 32 0.76 4.70 9.25
C ARG A 32 -0.03 5.99 9.33
N LEU A 33 -0.33 6.60 8.19
CA LEU A 33 -1.09 7.85 8.12
C LEU A 33 -2.52 7.65 8.63
N TRP A 34 -3.18 6.59 8.16
CA TRP A 34 -4.57 6.28 8.49
C TRP A 34 -4.82 6.10 9.98
N LEU A 35 -3.89 5.42 10.66
CA LEU A 35 -3.97 5.11 12.08
C LEU A 35 -3.33 6.19 12.98
N THR A 36 -3.08 7.40 12.46
CA THR A 36 -2.51 8.52 13.22
C THR A 36 -3.58 9.53 13.65
N SER A 37 -4.35 10.08 12.72
CA SER A 37 -5.34 11.15 12.99
C SER A 37 -6.27 11.36 11.78
N PRO A 38 -7.36 12.13 11.90
CA PRO A 38 -8.19 12.52 10.75
C PRO A 38 -7.39 13.26 9.66
N GLU A 39 -6.43 14.10 10.05
CA GLU A 39 -5.50 14.76 9.12
C GLU A 39 -4.61 13.73 8.40
N GLY A 40 -4.12 12.71 9.14
CA GLY A 40 -3.41 11.58 8.53
C GLY A 40 -4.27 10.80 7.54
N GLN A 41 -5.56 10.59 7.83
CA GLN A 41 -6.51 9.95 6.91
C GLN A 41 -6.69 10.78 5.62
N ALA A 42 -6.81 12.11 5.73
CA ALA A 42 -6.84 13.00 4.57
C ALA A 42 -5.56 12.92 3.73
N GLN A 43 -4.40 12.84 4.37
CA GLN A 43 -3.11 12.65 3.68
C GLN A 43 -3.01 11.28 3.00
N ALA A 44 -3.51 10.22 3.64
CA ALA A 44 -3.58 8.88 3.05
C ALA A 44 -4.47 8.89 1.80
N TRP A 45 -5.64 9.52 1.87
CA TRP A 45 -6.53 9.75 0.73
C TRP A 45 -5.82 10.50 -0.40
N ASN A 46 -5.23 11.66 -0.11
CA ASN A 46 -4.56 12.48 -1.12
C ASN A 46 -3.40 11.73 -1.80
N GLY A 47 -2.64 10.95 -1.02
CA GLY A 47 -1.59 10.08 -1.55
C GLY A 47 -2.14 9.03 -2.52
N LEU A 48 -3.20 8.32 -2.13
CA LEU A 48 -3.84 7.33 -3.01
C LEU A 48 -4.43 7.96 -4.27
N ALA A 49 -5.09 9.12 -4.15
CA ALA A 49 -5.66 9.83 -5.30
C ALA A 49 -4.57 10.33 -6.27
N THR A 50 -3.43 10.80 -5.75
CA THR A 50 -2.27 11.21 -6.56
C THR A 50 -1.65 10.01 -7.28
N ASP A 51 -1.48 8.91 -6.55
CA ASP A 51 -0.78 7.73 -7.04
C ASP A 51 -1.60 6.85 -7.99
N LEU A 52 -2.94 6.93 -7.95
CA LEU A 52 -3.88 6.06 -8.68
C LEU A 52 -4.82 6.81 -9.63
N GLY A 53 -4.94 8.13 -9.46
CA GLY A 53 -6.08 8.91 -9.95
C GLY A 53 -7.30 8.79 -9.03
N ALA A 54 -8.16 9.81 -9.04
CA ALA A 54 -9.25 9.96 -8.06
C ALA A 54 -10.22 8.75 -7.98
N ALA A 55 -10.65 8.21 -9.12
CA ALA A 55 -11.62 7.10 -9.14
C ALA A 55 -11.02 5.80 -8.56
N ARG A 56 -9.83 5.42 -9.01
CA ARG A 56 -9.12 4.23 -8.51
C ARG A 56 -8.65 4.42 -7.07
N GLY A 57 -8.22 5.63 -6.73
CA GLY A 57 -7.90 6.03 -5.36
C GLY A 57 -9.07 5.78 -4.40
N ARG A 58 -10.31 6.12 -4.79
CA ARG A 58 -11.50 5.88 -3.96
C ARG A 58 -11.74 4.39 -3.76
N ALA A 59 -11.63 3.60 -4.82
CA ALA A 59 -11.80 2.15 -4.74
C ALA A 59 -10.73 1.50 -3.85
N ALA A 60 -9.48 1.94 -3.97
CA ALA A 60 -8.37 1.48 -3.15
C ALA A 60 -8.54 1.87 -1.68
N LEU A 61 -9.01 3.08 -1.40
CA LEU A 61 -9.29 3.53 -0.04
C LEU A 61 -10.41 2.71 0.60
N ALA A 62 -11.52 2.48 -0.10
CA ALA A 62 -12.62 1.65 0.41
C ALA A 62 -12.19 0.19 0.64
N ALA A 63 -11.30 -0.36 -0.19
CA ALA A 63 -10.72 -1.67 0.03
C ALA A 63 -9.78 -1.68 1.26
N PHE A 64 -9.03 -0.60 1.45
CA PHE A 64 -8.13 -0.40 2.58
C PHE A 64 -8.90 -0.32 3.90
N GLU A 65 -9.96 0.49 3.97
CA GLU A 65 -10.85 0.62 5.13
C GLU A 65 -11.40 -0.74 5.54
N ARG A 66 -11.97 -1.49 4.60
CA ARG A 66 -12.47 -2.85 4.87
C ARG A 66 -11.39 -3.79 5.39
N PHE A 67 -10.16 -3.66 4.90
CA PHE A 67 -9.05 -4.48 5.40
C PHE A 67 -8.69 -4.11 6.83
N ILE A 68 -8.63 -2.82 7.16
CA ILE A 68 -8.40 -2.34 8.53
C ILE A 68 -9.51 -2.79 9.47
N ASP A 69 -10.78 -2.72 9.07
CA ASP A 69 -11.90 -3.16 9.91
C ASP A 69 -11.78 -4.65 10.27
N VAL A 70 -11.43 -5.48 9.29
CA VAL A 70 -11.21 -6.92 9.51
C VAL A 70 -9.99 -7.17 10.39
N LEU A 71 -8.89 -6.45 10.19
CA LEU A 71 -7.70 -6.57 11.03
C LEU A 71 -7.99 -6.20 12.49
N VAL A 72 -8.66 -5.07 12.73
CA VAL A 72 -8.95 -4.58 14.08
C VAL A 72 -9.90 -5.52 14.81
N ALA A 73 -10.94 -6.01 14.14
CA ALA A 73 -11.87 -6.99 14.72
C ALA A 73 -11.25 -8.38 14.91
N GLY A 74 -10.25 -8.71 14.10
CA GLY A 74 -9.65 -10.03 14.01
C GLY A 74 -8.34 -10.22 14.77
N ALA A 75 -7.71 -9.16 15.27
CA ALA A 75 -6.38 -9.22 15.87
C ALA A 75 -6.32 -10.17 17.08
N ALA A 76 -5.31 -11.03 17.13
CA ALA A 76 -5.05 -11.91 18.28
C ALA A 76 -4.30 -11.19 19.42
N GLY A 77 -3.75 -10.01 19.14
CA GLY A 77 -3.01 -9.17 20.08
C GLY A 77 -2.62 -7.84 19.44
N PRO A 78 -1.74 -7.05 20.08
CA PRO A 78 -1.25 -5.79 19.52
C PRO A 78 -0.54 -6.01 18.18
N ILE A 79 -0.98 -5.31 17.14
CA ILE A 79 -0.28 -5.23 15.84
C ILE A 79 0.55 -3.94 15.85
N TRP A 80 1.87 -4.08 15.69
CA TRP A 80 2.78 -2.96 15.77
C TRP A 80 2.89 -2.22 14.44
N ARG A 81 2.85 -0.90 14.53
CA ARG A 81 3.15 0.00 13.42
C ARG A 81 4.15 1.05 13.87
N HIS A 82 5.02 1.47 12.97
CA HIS A 82 5.88 2.60 13.22
C HIS A 82 5.13 3.92 13.01
N PRO A 83 5.56 5.02 13.66
CA PRO A 83 5.09 6.36 13.32
C PRO A 83 5.30 6.70 11.85
N ALA A 84 4.43 7.54 11.27
CA ALA A 84 4.42 7.89 9.85
C ALA A 84 5.77 8.37 9.28
N GLY A 85 6.55 9.12 10.07
CA GLY A 85 7.87 9.65 9.65
C GLY A 85 9.05 8.68 9.80
N ARG A 86 8.85 7.43 10.26
CA ARG A 86 9.97 6.49 10.45
C ARG A 86 10.42 5.88 9.11
N PRO A 87 11.74 5.82 8.83
CA PRO A 87 12.24 5.26 7.57
C PRO A 87 12.29 3.72 7.56
N CYS A 88 12.30 3.06 8.73
CA CYS A 88 12.29 1.60 8.85
C CYS A 88 10.89 1.01 8.63
N VAL A 89 10.81 -0.27 8.29
CA VAL A 89 9.58 -1.08 8.28
C VAL A 89 9.69 -2.14 9.37
N GLY A 90 8.64 -2.30 10.17
CA GLY A 90 8.54 -3.31 11.23
C GLY A 90 8.12 -4.67 10.69
N ARG A 91 8.31 -5.74 11.46
CA ARG A 91 7.88 -7.09 11.07
C ARG A 91 6.37 -7.17 10.78
N ASP A 92 5.54 -6.60 11.63
CA ASP A 92 4.09 -6.64 11.43
C ASP A 92 3.67 -5.85 10.19
N GLU A 93 4.29 -4.68 9.97
CA GLU A 93 4.07 -3.87 8.76
C GLU A 93 4.48 -4.62 7.49
N ALA A 94 5.61 -5.33 7.53
CA ALA A 94 6.10 -6.14 6.42
C ALA A 94 5.19 -7.34 6.17
N ALA A 95 4.71 -8.02 7.21
CA ALA A 95 3.79 -9.15 7.10
C ALA A 95 2.44 -8.72 6.49
N LEU A 96 1.87 -7.60 6.95
CA LEU A 96 0.64 -7.05 6.38
C LEU A 96 0.82 -6.63 4.92
N ALA A 97 1.90 -5.92 4.59
CA ALA A 97 2.20 -5.51 3.23
C ALA A 97 2.38 -6.73 2.30
N GLY A 98 3.14 -7.73 2.75
CA GLY A 98 3.36 -8.98 2.02
C GLY A 98 2.06 -9.75 1.80
N ALA A 99 1.18 -9.82 2.80
CA ALA A 99 -0.11 -10.50 2.69
C ALA A 99 -1.02 -9.84 1.65
N VAL A 100 -1.08 -8.50 1.62
CA VAL A 100 -1.84 -7.74 0.62
C VAL A 100 -1.34 -8.01 -0.79
N ILE A 101 -0.02 -8.00 -0.99
CA ILE A 101 0.59 -8.28 -2.30
C ILE A 101 0.35 -9.72 -2.72
N ALA A 102 0.62 -10.69 -1.84
CA ALA A 102 0.42 -12.11 -2.12
C ALA A 102 -1.03 -12.43 -2.45
N ALA A 103 -1.98 -11.98 -1.62
CA ALA A 103 -3.40 -12.19 -1.87
C ALA A 103 -3.89 -11.49 -3.15
N GLY A 104 -3.35 -10.31 -3.46
CA GLY A 104 -3.65 -9.60 -4.71
C GLY A 104 -3.17 -10.34 -5.96
N ALA A 105 -2.08 -11.10 -5.84
CA ALA A 105 -1.55 -11.98 -6.88
C ALA A 105 -2.19 -13.38 -6.89
N GLY A 106 -3.13 -13.67 -5.97
CA GLY A 106 -3.77 -14.97 -5.83
C GLY A 106 -2.98 -16.01 -5.02
N ASP A 107 -1.84 -15.63 -4.44
CA ASP A 107 -1.07 -16.48 -3.52
C ASP A 107 -1.67 -16.43 -2.11
N PHE A 108 -2.80 -17.12 -1.94
CA PHE A 108 -3.51 -17.18 -0.67
C PHE A 108 -2.78 -17.97 0.41
N ALA A 109 -1.91 -18.91 0.02
CA ALA A 109 -1.11 -19.69 0.96
C ALA A 109 -0.07 -18.80 1.66
N MET A 110 0.65 -17.97 0.89
CA MET A 110 1.57 -16.99 1.46
C MET A 110 0.83 -15.93 2.28
N ALA A 111 -0.31 -15.42 1.79
CA ALA A 111 -1.11 -14.47 2.55
C ALA A 111 -1.57 -15.05 3.90
N HIS A 112 -1.99 -16.32 3.92
CA HIS A 112 -2.31 -17.02 5.16
C HIS A 112 -1.10 -17.12 6.09
N ALA A 113 0.06 -17.54 5.60
CA ALA A 113 1.27 -17.69 6.40
C ALA A 113 1.69 -16.37 7.09
N LEU A 114 1.48 -15.24 6.42
CA LEU A 114 1.81 -13.91 6.95
C LEU A 114 0.76 -13.36 7.93
N LEU A 115 -0.53 -13.68 7.74
CA LEU A 115 -1.62 -13.17 8.58
C LEU A 115 -1.93 -14.03 9.80
N ALA A 116 -1.75 -15.35 9.72
CA ALA A 116 -2.08 -16.28 10.80
C ALA A 116 -1.39 -15.95 12.15
N PRO A 117 -0.14 -15.44 12.19
CA PRO A 117 0.47 -15.04 13.46
C PRO A 117 -0.13 -13.78 14.10
N LEU A 118 -0.84 -12.95 13.33
CA LEU A 118 -1.36 -11.64 13.77
C LEU A 118 -2.84 -11.70 14.19
N LEU A 119 -3.56 -12.70 13.69
CA LEU A 119 -5.02 -12.75 13.75
C LEU A 119 -5.52 -14.00 14.48
N ARG A 120 -6.72 -13.89 15.05
CA ARG A 120 -7.47 -15.05 15.53
C ARG A 120 -7.79 -15.97 14.34
N PRO A 121 -7.82 -17.31 14.52
CA PRO A 121 -8.02 -18.24 13.41
C PRO A 121 -9.28 -17.98 12.57
N ASP A 122 -10.38 -17.57 13.20
CA ASP A 122 -11.66 -17.24 12.56
C ASP A 122 -11.60 -15.99 11.66
N ALA A 123 -10.62 -15.11 11.89
CA ALA A 123 -10.46 -13.87 11.14
C ALA A 123 -9.50 -13.98 9.94
N VAL A 124 -8.70 -15.05 9.84
CA VAL A 124 -7.67 -15.18 8.80
C VAL A 124 -8.28 -15.21 7.39
N ALA A 125 -9.29 -16.05 7.15
CA ALA A 125 -9.90 -16.17 5.82
C ALA A 125 -10.58 -14.87 5.35
N PRO A 126 -11.41 -14.18 6.17
CA PRO A 126 -11.93 -12.85 5.84
C PRO A 126 -10.81 -11.84 5.55
N ALA A 127 -9.71 -11.87 6.31
CA ALA A 127 -8.59 -10.95 6.13
C ALA A 127 -7.87 -11.19 4.79
N ILE A 128 -7.67 -12.44 4.38
CA ILE A 128 -7.10 -12.78 3.06
C ILE A 128 -8.00 -12.23 1.94
N GLY A 129 -9.32 -12.41 2.05
CA GLY A 129 -10.27 -11.89 1.06
C GLY A 129 -10.26 -10.36 0.95
N ALA A 130 -10.13 -9.65 2.09
CA ALA A 130 -9.99 -8.20 2.11
C ALA A 130 -8.63 -7.74 1.57
N ALA A 131 -7.55 -8.43 1.96
CA ALA A 131 -6.19 -8.19 1.49
C ALA A 131 -6.08 -8.36 -0.03
N GLY A 132 -6.71 -9.38 -0.60
CA GLY A 132 -6.69 -9.63 -2.05
C GLY A 132 -7.35 -8.51 -2.86
N ARG A 133 -8.51 -8.00 -2.41
CA ARG A 133 -9.16 -6.84 -3.05
C ARG A 133 -8.29 -5.58 -2.99
N LEU A 134 -7.62 -5.36 -1.86
CA LEU A 134 -6.72 -4.23 -1.69
C LEU A 134 -5.47 -4.37 -2.58
N GLY A 135 -4.88 -5.57 -2.61
CA GLY A 135 -3.71 -5.88 -3.44
C GLY A 135 -3.99 -5.67 -4.92
N ALA A 136 -5.12 -6.15 -5.41
CA ALA A 136 -5.57 -5.90 -6.79
C ALA A 136 -5.75 -4.40 -7.09
N ALA A 137 -6.31 -3.63 -6.14
CA ALA A 137 -6.47 -2.19 -6.29
C ALA A 137 -5.12 -1.44 -6.33
N PHE A 138 -4.10 -1.93 -5.62
CA PHE A 138 -2.75 -1.37 -5.66
C PHE A 138 -1.97 -1.80 -6.92
N ALA A 139 -2.11 -3.04 -7.38
CA ALA A 139 -1.43 -3.54 -8.57
C ALA A 139 -1.93 -2.88 -9.86
N ALA A 140 -3.23 -2.55 -9.95
CA ALA A 140 -3.80 -1.82 -11.09
C ALA A 140 -3.15 -0.44 -11.33
N ALA A 141 -2.41 0.10 -10.36
CA ALA A 141 -1.61 1.32 -10.49
C ALA A 141 -0.38 1.14 -11.38
N GLU A 142 0.27 -0.03 -11.24
CA GLU A 142 1.62 -0.26 -11.75
C GLU A 142 1.59 -0.53 -13.27
N GLY A 143 0.55 -1.22 -13.74
CA GLY A 143 0.35 -1.50 -15.18
C GLY A 143 0.11 -0.26 -16.06
N ASN A 144 -0.37 0.85 -15.49
CA ASN A 144 -0.73 2.04 -16.27
C ASN A 144 0.39 3.08 -16.40
N CYS A 145 1.43 3.00 -15.55
CA CYS A 145 2.64 3.83 -15.68
C CYS A 145 3.51 3.39 -16.87
N ALA A 146 3.40 2.12 -17.28
CA ALA A 146 3.97 1.61 -18.52
C ALA A 146 3.18 2.08 -19.76
N ALA A 147 1.85 2.15 -19.68
CA ALA A 147 0.98 2.52 -20.80
C ALA A 147 0.97 4.03 -21.11
N SER A 148 1.23 4.90 -20.13
CA SER A 148 1.20 6.37 -20.31
C SER A 148 2.51 6.98 -20.84
N ARG A 149 3.45 6.17 -21.34
CA ARG A 149 4.73 6.63 -21.93
C ARG A 149 4.75 6.70 -23.47
N ASP A 150 3.66 6.30 -24.13
CA ASP A 150 3.59 6.19 -25.59
C ASP A 150 2.72 7.26 -26.30
N ASP A 151 2.47 8.41 -25.66
CA ASP A 151 1.87 9.58 -26.33
C ASP A 151 2.92 10.68 -26.51
N GLY A 152 3.82 10.46 -27.47
CA GLY A 152 4.98 11.30 -27.76
C GLY A 152 5.33 11.45 -29.25
N GLY A 153 4.33 11.69 -30.09
CA GLY A 153 4.41 12.54 -31.30
C GLY A 153 5.49 12.26 -32.36
N SER A 154 5.11 11.59 -33.45
CA SER A 154 5.62 11.92 -34.79
C SER A 154 4.58 12.78 -35.51
N ARG A 155 4.65 14.10 -35.31
CA ARG A 155 4.04 15.06 -36.24
C ARG A 155 5.02 15.23 -37.39
N ALA A 156 4.64 14.73 -38.56
CA ALA A 156 5.31 15.02 -39.82
C ALA A 156 5.45 16.55 -39.99
N ALA A 157 6.67 17.00 -40.26
CA ALA A 157 6.96 18.38 -40.61
C ALA A 157 6.31 18.72 -41.97
N PRO A 158 5.68 19.90 -42.14
CA PRO A 158 5.22 20.34 -43.45
C PRO A 158 6.43 20.78 -44.32
N PRO A 159 6.38 20.58 -45.66
CA PRO A 159 7.48 20.97 -46.53
C PRO A 159 7.61 22.50 -46.62
N ALA A 160 8.85 22.96 -46.55
CA ALA A 160 9.25 24.35 -46.72
C ALA A 160 8.89 24.86 -48.13
N ARG A 161 8.24 26.02 -48.19
CA ARG A 161 8.10 26.83 -49.42
C ARG A 161 9.04 28.02 -49.32
N GLY A 162 9.81 28.21 -50.38
CA GLY A 162 10.98 29.06 -50.46
C GLY A 162 10.69 30.55 -50.46
N TRP A 163 11.76 31.30 -50.14
CA TRP A 163 11.89 32.71 -50.46
C TRP A 163 13.03 32.88 -51.46
N LEU A 164 12.81 33.83 -52.37
CA LEU A 164 13.59 34.23 -53.52
C LEU A 164 15.02 34.64 -53.15
N HIS A 165 16.02 34.17 -53.93
CA HIS A 165 16.91 34.95 -54.78
C HIS A 165 17.70 34.01 -55.69
#